data_AF-B1ZAV4-F1
#
_entry.id   AF-B1ZAV4-F1
#
_cell.length_a   1.000
_cell.length_b   1.000
_cell.length_c   1.000
_cell.angle_alpha   90.00
_cell.angle_beta   90.00
_cell.angle_gamma   90.00
#
_symmetry.space_group_name_H-M   'P 1'
#
loop_
_entity.id
_entity.type
_entity.pdbx_description
1 polymer ?
#
loop_
_entity_poly.entity_id
_entity_poly.type
_entity_poly.pdbx_seq_one_letter_code
_entity_poly.pdbx_strand_id
1 'polypeptide(L)'
;MRRVFDWFFRDRRTGAVVIGQWPNLPLWIFGAVAALEWLLEALAPGLPAPVFAGLRLVALLSLTVWSLDEILRGVNPWRRCLGGVVLIGIVVSLLGRL
;
A
#
# COMPACT_ATOMS: atom_id res chain seq x y z
N MET A 1 3.77 -23.16 -19.23
CA MET A 1 3.94 -21.70 -19.08
C MET A 1 2.60 -20.98 -18.97
N ARG A 2 1.67 -21.08 -19.95
CA ARG A 2 0.34 -20.41 -19.88
C ARG A 2 -0.44 -20.68 -18.59
N ARG A 3 -0.53 -21.94 -18.14
CA ARG A 3 -1.25 -22.28 -16.88
C ARG A 3 -0.69 -21.59 -15.63
N VAL A 4 0.62 -21.42 -15.52
CA VAL A 4 1.25 -20.76 -14.36
C VAL A 4 1.00 -19.26 -14.41
N PHE A 5 1.12 -18.67 -15.61
CA PHE A 5 0.80 -17.26 -15.82
C PHE A 5 -0.67 -16.97 -15.49
N ASP A 6 -1.58 -17.78 -16.00
CA ASP A 6 -3.02 -17.63 -15.74
C ASP A 6 -3.33 -17.83 -14.25
N TRP A 7 -2.70 -18.80 -13.59
CA TRP A 7 -2.88 -18.99 -12.16
C TRP A 7 -2.40 -17.78 -11.34
N PHE A 8 -1.31 -17.14 -11.75
CA PHE A 8 -0.66 -16.08 -10.99
C PHE A 8 -1.28 -14.70 -11.21
N PHE A 9 -1.69 -14.38 -12.44
CA PHE A 9 -2.18 -13.05 -12.81
C PHE A 9 -3.68 -12.97 -13.12
N ARG A 10 -4.35 -14.09 -13.37
CA ARG A 10 -5.76 -14.07 -13.79
C ARG A 10 -6.67 -14.02 -12.58
N ASP A 11 -7.65 -13.11 -12.60
CA ASP A 11 -8.72 -13.03 -11.62
C ASP A 11 -9.67 -14.23 -11.81
N ARG A 12 -9.94 -14.93 -10.70
CA ARG A 12 -10.78 -16.14 -10.68
C ARG A 12 -12.27 -15.85 -10.86
N ARG A 13 -12.70 -14.61 -10.67
CA ARG A 13 -14.10 -14.18 -10.83
C ARG A 13 -14.40 -13.72 -12.25
N THR A 14 -13.49 -12.96 -12.84
CA THR A 14 -13.71 -12.30 -14.14
C THR A 14 -12.99 -12.98 -15.30
N GLY A 15 -11.94 -13.76 -15.03
CA GLY A 15 -11.08 -14.34 -16.07
C GLY A 15 -10.16 -13.30 -16.74
N ALA A 16 -10.13 -12.06 -16.27
CA ALA A 16 -9.21 -11.04 -16.78
C ALA A 16 -7.83 -11.17 -16.15
N VAL A 17 -6.79 -10.76 -16.88
CA VAL A 17 -5.43 -10.61 -16.32
C VAL A 17 -5.39 -9.32 -15.53
N VAL A 18 -5.03 -9.39 -14.24
CA VAL A 18 -5.02 -8.25 -13.31
C VAL A 18 -3.63 -8.08 -12.72
N ILE A 19 -2.91 -7.06 -13.19
CA ILE A 19 -1.62 -6.65 -12.64
C ILE A 19 -1.80 -5.50 -11.63
N GLY A 20 -2.66 -4.54 -11.98
CA GLY A 20 -3.00 -3.39 -11.16
C GLY A 20 -4.51 -3.22 -11.07
N GLN A 21 -4.96 -2.51 -10.04
CA GLN A 21 -6.35 -2.16 -9.81
C GLN A 21 -6.43 -0.69 -9.42
N TRP A 22 -7.60 -0.09 -9.62
CA TRP A 22 -7.88 1.23 -9.07
C TRP A 22 -7.68 1.23 -7.55
N PRO A 23 -7.17 2.33 -6.96
CA PRO A 23 -6.94 2.41 -5.53
C PRO A 23 -8.27 2.26 -4.79
N ASN A 24 -8.26 1.43 -3.76
CA ASN A 24 -9.34 1.36 -2.78
C ASN A 24 -9.14 2.44 -1.70
N LEU A 25 -10.10 2.54 -0.78
CA LEU A 25 -10.11 3.58 0.24
C LEU A 25 -8.79 3.66 1.06
N PRO A 26 -8.20 2.55 1.56
CA PRO A 26 -6.90 2.59 2.23
C PRO A 26 -5.77 3.24 1.42
N LEU A 27 -5.66 2.92 0.12
CA LEU A 27 -4.65 3.53 -0.75
C LEU A 27 -4.93 5.01 -1.01
N TRP A 28 -6.20 5.41 -1.13
CA TRP A 28 -6.56 6.82 -1.24
C TRP A 28 -6.19 7.62 0.01
N ILE A 29 -6.46 7.08 1.21
CA ILE A 29 -6.07 7.72 2.47
C ILE A 29 -4.56 7.84 2.56
N PHE A 30 -3.82 6.76 2.28
CA PHE A 30 -2.36 6.78 2.22
C PHE A 30 -1.85 7.86 1.27
N GLY A 31 -2.33 7.86 0.03
CA GLY A 31 -1.89 8.82 -1.00
C GLY A 31 -2.19 10.26 -0.62
N ALA A 32 -3.39 10.53 -0.08
CA ALA A 32 -3.79 11.87 0.36
C ALA A 32 -2.94 12.37 1.53
N VAL A 33 -2.68 11.51 2.52
CA VAL A 33 -1.89 11.87 3.71
C VAL A 33 -0.41 12.04 3.35
N ALA A 34 0.14 11.18 2.49
CA ALA A 34 1.51 11.32 2.01
C ALA A 34 1.70 12.60 1.16
N ALA A 35 0.73 12.91 0.29
CA ALA A 35 0.74 14.14 -0.48
C ALA A 35 0.62 15.39 0.42
N LEU A 36 -0.21 15.32 1.47
CA LEU A 36 -0.35 16.39 2.44
C LEU A 36 0.94 16.59 3.24
N GLU A 37 1.57 15.51 3.71
CA GLU A 37 2.87 15.58 4.39
C GLU A 37 3.91 16.28 3.51
N TRP A 38 4.06 15.82 2.26
CA TRP A 38 4.98 16.41 1.28
C TRP A 38 4.70 17.89 1.02
N LEU A 39 3.42 18.28 0.90
CA LEU A 39 3.03 19.67 0.68
C LEU A 39 3.31 20.55 1.90
N LEU A 40 3.05 20.05 3.11
CA LEU A 40 3.30 20.78 4.35
C LEU A 40 4.79 20.97 4.62
N GLU A 41 5.62 19.97 4.31
CA GLU A 41 7.08 20.11 4.37
C GLU A 41 7.57 21.24 3.44
N ALA A 42 6.98 21.36 2.25
CA ALA A 42 7.37 22.37 1.25
C ALA A 42 6.83 23.78 1.56
N LEU A 43 5.56 23.89 2.01
CA LEU A 43 4.85 25.17 2.10
C LEU A 43 4.77 25.76 3.51
N ALA A 44 4.99 24.96 4.55
CA ALA A 44 4.86 25.39 5.94
C ALA A 44 6.08 24.96 6.79
N PRO A 45 7.30 25.43 6.45
CA PRO A 45 8.49 25.15 7.24
C PRO A 45 8.31 25.69 8.66
N GLY A 46 8.46 24.82 9.66
CA GLY A 46 8.29 25.17 11.08
C GLY A 46 7.06 24.57 11.78
N LEU A 47 6.25 23.76 11.08
CA LEU A 47 5.20 22.99 11.73
C LEU A 47 5.78 22.04 12.81
N PRO A 48 5.05 21.79 13.91
CA PRO A 48 5.52 20.93 14.98
C PRO A 48 5.76 19.49 14.52
N ALA A 49 6.86 18.88 14.96
CA ALA A 49 7.19 17.48 14.67
C ALA A 49 6.05 16.47 14.94
N PRO A 50 5.21 16.62 16.00
CA PRO A 50 4.06 15.73 16.22
C PRO A 50 3.04 15.70 15.08
N VAL A 51 2.91 16.78 14.29
CA VAL A 51 2.00 16.81 13.13
C VAL A 51 2.46 15.83 12.07
N PHE A 52 3.75 15.90 11.69
CA PHE A 52 4.34 14.98 10.72
C PHE A 52 4.33 13.54 11.22
N ALA A 53 4.59 13.31 12.50
CA ALA A 53 4.49 11.98 13.11
C ALA A 53 3.06 11.40 13.00
N GLY A 54 2.03 12.22 13.20
CA GLY A 54 0.64 11.82 13.02
C GLY A 54 0.30 11.44 11.58
N LEU A 55 0.75 12.23 10.60
CA LEU A 55 0.57 11.93 9.17
C LEU A 55 1.23 10.61 8.78
N ARG A 56 2.50 10.41 9.19
CA ARG A 56 3.23 9.15 8.97
C ARG A 56 2.51 7.96 9.59
N LEU A 57 1.98 8.10 10.80
CA LEU A 57 1.24 7.04 11.47
C LEU A 57 -0.02 6.65 10.69
N VAL A 58 -0.82 7.63 10.23
CA VAL A 58 -2.02 7.37 9.42
C VAL A 58 -1.67 6.71 8.08
N ALA A 59 -0.59 7.17 7.43
CA ALA A 59 -0.09 6.58 6.19
C ALA A 59 0.30 5.11 6.38
N LEU A 60 1.08 4.81 7.42
CA LEU A 60 1.53 3.44 7.75
C LEU A 60 0.36 2.52 8.11
N LEU A 61 -0.60 2.99 8.92
CA LEU A 61 -1.80 2.21 9.26
C LEU A 61 -2.65 1.91 8.02
N SER A 62 -2.84 2.91 7.16
CA SER A 62 -3.60 2.76 5.92
C SER A 62 -2.95 1.73 4.97
N LEU A 63 -1.63 1.81 4.79
CA LEU A 63 -0.89 0.80 4.02
C LEU A 63 -0.90 -0.59 4.67
N THR A 64 -0.87 -0.67 6.00
CA THR A 64 -0.94 -1.94 6.72
C THR A 64 -2.29 -2.61 6.49
N VAL A 65 -3.39 -1.87 6.63
CA VAL A 65 -4.75 -2.36 6.36
C VAL A 65 -4.88 -2.82 4.92
N TRP A 66 -4.39 -2.02 3.96
CA TRP A 66 -4.39 -2.39 2.55
C TRP A 66 -3.62 -3.69 2.30
N SER A 67 -2.41 -3.80 2.86
CA SER A 67 -1.53 -4.95 2.66
C SER A 67 -2.16 -6.23 3.19
N LEU A 68 -2.75 -6.18 4.38
CA LEU A 68 -3.46 -7.31 4.99
C LEU A 68 -4.70 -7.71 4.17
N ASP A 69 -5.48 -6.74 3.70
CA ASP A 69 -6.62 -7.03 2.83
C ASP A 69 -6.18 -7.70 1.54
N GLU A 70 -5.09 -7.24 0.93
CA GLU A 70 -4.58 -7.83 -0.31
C GLU A 70 -4.02 -9.24 -0.10
N ILE A 71 -3.33 -9.51 1.02
CA ILE A 71 -2.84 -10.85 1.36
C ILE A 71 -4.01 -11.83 1.54
N LEU A 72 -5.06 -11.42 2.26
CA LEU A 72 -6.18 -12.29 2.63
C LEU A 72 -7.19 -12.43 1.48
N ARG A 73 -7.51 -11.33 0.80
CA ARG A 73 -8.64 -11.21 -0.14
C ARG A 73 -8.22 -10.82 -1.57
N GLY A 74 -6.93 -10.66 -1.85
CA GLY A 74 -6.43 -10.35 -3.19
C GLY A 74 -6.92 -11.34 -4.24
N VAL A 75 -7.27 -10.80 -5.41
CA VAL A 75 -7.98 -11.51 -6.49
C VAL A 75 -7.14 -12.60 -7.18
N ASN A 76 -5.82 -12.50 -7.08
CA ASN A 76 -4.87 -13.46 -7.64
C ASN A 76 -3.58 -13.52 -6.76
N PRO A 77 -2.72 -14.54 -6.95
CA PRO A 77 -1.47 -14.67 -6.20
C PRO A 77 -0.52 -13.47 -6.35
N TRP A 78 -0.43 -12.87 -7.55
CA TRP A 78 0.39 -11.66 -7.77
C TRP A 78 0.04 -10.54 -6.80
N ARG A 79 -1.26 -10.24 -6.69
CA ARG A 79 -1.78 -9.23 -5.78
C ARG A 79 -1.50 -9.56 -4.31
N ARG A 80 -1.69 -10.81 -3.90
CA ARG A 80 -1.35 -11.25 -2.53
C ARG A 80 0.13 -11.07 -2.21
N CYS A 81 1.01 -11.38 -3.16
CA CYS A 81 2.45 -11.12 -3.03
C CYS A 81 2.75 -9.63 -2.91
N LEU A 82 2.07 -8.76 -3.67
CA LEU A 82 2.21 -7.31 -3.56
C LEU A 82 1.88 -6.82 -2.14
N GLY A 83 0.77 -7.28 -1.56
CA GLY A 83 0.43 -7.00 -0.16
C GLY A 83 1.51 -7.49 0.82
N GLY A 84 2.03 -8.70 0.61
CA GLY A 84 3.12 -9.25 1.42
C GLY A 84 4.41 -8.41 1.35
N VAL A 85 4.81 -7.99 0.16
CA VAL A 85 5.99 -7.13 -0.05
C VAL A 85 5.82 -5.78 0.64
N VAL A 86 4.65 -5.14 0.52
CA VAL A 86 4.40 -3.86 1.19
C VAL A 86 4.41 -4.03 2.70
N LEU A 87 3.81 -5.09 3.25
CA LEU A 87 3.86 -5.36 4.69
C LEU A 87 5.28 -5.58 5.21
N ILE A 88 6.11 -6.32 4.46
CA ILE A 88 7.54 -6.48 4.78
C ILE A 88 8.25 -5.12 4.75
N GLY A 89 8.00 -4.30 3.73
CA GLY A 89 8.56 -2.95 3.62
C GLY A 89 8.22 -2.07 4.83
N ILE A 90 6.97 -2.12 5.31
CA ILE A 90 6.54 -1.42 6.53
C ILE A 90 7.33 -1.90 7.74
N VAL A 91 7.47 -3.22 7.94
CA VAL A 91 8.23 -3.78 9.07
C VAL A 91 9.70 -3.37 9.00
N VAL A 92 10.33 -3.46 7.82
CA VAL A 92 11.73 -3.07 7.64
C VAL A 92 11.94 -1.58 7.90
N SER A 93 11.01 -0.72 7.46
CA SER A 93 11.05 0.72 7.74
C SER A 93 10.92 1.02 9.24
N LEU A 94 10.00 0.34 9.94
CA LEU A 94 9.85 0.48 11.40
C LEU A 94 11.07 0.00 12.18
N LEU A 95 11.83 -0.96 11.65
CA LEU A 95 13.10 -1.41 12.21
C LEU A 95 14.27 -0.45 11.93
N GLY A 96 14.03 0.68 11.26
CA GLY A 96 15.06 1.67 10.92
C GLY A 96 16.05 1.19 9.84
N ARG A 97 15.61 0.28 8.97
CA ARG A 97 16.46 -0.34 7.93
C ARG A 97 16.21 0.21 6.52
N LEU A 98 15.38 1.25 6.41
CA LEU A 98 15.04 2.03 5.22
C LEU A 98 14.89 3.48 5.66
#